data_AF-A0A954ZAM9-F1
#
_entry.id   AF-A0A954ZAM9-F1
#
_cell.length_a   1.000
_cell.length_b   1.000
_cell.length_c   1.000
_cell.angle_alpha   90.00
_cell.angle_beta   90.00
_cell.angle_gamma   90.00
#
_symmetry.space_group_name_H-M   'P 1'
#
loop_
_entity.id
_entity.type
_entity.pdbx_description
1 polymer ?
#
loop_
_entity_poly.entity_id
_entity_poly.type
_entity_poly.pdbx_seq_one_letter_code
_entity_poly.pdbx_strand_id
1 'polypeptide(L)' 'AHIVLVDDLVTTGATCHEAARVLKRAGAAEVTVVAAGRTMRV' A
#
# COMPACT_ATOMS: atom_id res chain seq x y z
N ALA A 1 9.24 -9.92 8.20
CA ALA A 1 7.79 -10.15 8.30
C ALA A 1 7.11 -9.72 7.00
N HIS A 2 6.01 -10.38 6.62
CA HIS A 2 5.16 -9.97 5.48
C HIS A 2 3.94 -9.22 6.03
N ILE A 3 3.69 -8.01 5.53
CA ILE A 3 2.58 -7.16 5.96
C ILE A 3 1.60 -6.96 4.82
N VAL A 4 0.30 -7.09 5.12
CA VAL A 4 -0.78 -6.72 4.21
C VAL A 4 -1.34 -5.37 4.65
N LEU A 5 -1.23 -4.37 3.78
CA LEU A 5 -1.88 -3.07 3.95
C LEU A 5 -3.27 -3.14 3.31
N VAL A 6 -4.31 -2.97 4.13
CA VAL A 6 -5.70 -2.98 3.68
C VAL A 6 -6.21 -1.55 3.64
N ASP A 7 -6.78 -1.14 2.51
CA ASP A 7 -7.42 0.15 2.32
C ASP A 7 -8.75 -0.04 1.56
N ASP A 8 -9.63 0.96 1.54
CA ASP A 8 -10.88 0.85 0.78
C ASP A 8 -10.68 1.17 -0.71
N LEU A 9 -9.94 2.22 -1.04
CA LEU A 9 -9.77 2.72 -2.39
C LEU A 9 -8.36 3.26 -2.65
N VAL A 10 -7.74 2.77 -3.73
CA VAL A 10 -6.46 3.30 -4.20
C VAL A 10 -6.68 4.31 -5.31
N THR A 11 -6.20 5.54 -5.12
CA THR A 11 -6.19 6.54 -6.20
C THR A 11 -4.89 6.46 -7.01
N THR A 12 -3.96 7.38 -6.79
CA THR A 12 -2.64 7.39 -7.43
C THR A 12 -1.68 6.34 -6.84
N GLY A 13 -2.02 5.78 -5.68
CA GLY A 13 -1.15 4.89 -4.91
C GLY A 13 -0.12 5.61 -4.04
N ALA A 14 -0.12 6.93 -3.99
CA ALA A 14 0.86 7.70 -3.21
C ALA A 14 0.83 7.33 -1.70
N THR A 15 -0.36 7.25 -1.11
CA THR A 15 -0.53 6.86 0.30
C THR A 15 0.00 5.44 0.56
N CYS A 16 -0.40 4.46 -0.26
CA CYS A 16 0.05 3.08 -0.11
C CYS A 16 1.57 2.94 -0.31
N HIS A 17 2.16 3.71 -1.23
CA HIS A 17 3.60 3.71 -1.46
C HIS A 17 4.37 4.25 -0.26
N GLU A 18 3.92 5.37 0.31
CA GLU A 18 4.56 5.95 1.49
C GLU A 18 4.42 5.03 2.71
N ALA A 19 3.23 4.45 2.92
CA ALA A 19 3.02 3.47 3.98
C ALA A 19 3.93 2.24 3.80
N ALA A 20 4.01 1.68 2.59
CA ALA A 20 4.91 0.57 2.31
C ALA A 20 6.38 0.95 2.53
N ARG A 21 6.80 2.17 2.18
CA ARG A 21 8.16 2.68 2.43
C ARG A 21 8.47 2.73 3.92
N VAL A 22 7.57 3.25 4.74
CA VAL A 22 7.71 3.32 6.20
C VAL A 22 7.77 1.91 6.81
N LEU A 23 6.87 1.01 6.41
CA LEU A 23 6.84 -0.37 6.89
C LEU A 23 8.12 -1.14 6.54
N LYS A 24 8.63 -0.97 5.31
CA LYS A 24 9.91 -1.57 4.90
C LYS A 24 11.08 -1.02 5.70
N ARG A 25 11.12 0.30 5.96
CA ARG A 25 12.13 0.89 6.85
C ARG A 25 12.04 0.36 8.29
N ALA A 26 10.86 -0.03 8.73
CA ALA A 26 10.64 -0.68 10.02
C ALA A 26 10.95 -2.20 10.03
N GLY A 27 11.43 -2.78 8.92
CA GLY A 27 11.85 -4.18 8.85
C GLY A 27 10.83 -5.14 8.20
N ALA A 28 9.78 -4.63 7.56
CA ALA A 28 8.94 -5.48 6.70
C ALA A 28 9.77 -5.99 5.51
N ALA A 29 9.79 -7.31 5.32
CA ALA A 29 10.46 -7.95 4.19
C ALA A 29 9.64 -7.74 2.90
N GLU A 30 8.32 -7.77 3.04
CA GLU A 30 7.37 -7.59 1.96
C GLU A 30 6.14 -6.82 2.46
N VAL A 31 5.57 -6.00 1.57
CA VAL A 31 4.31 -5.29 1.81
C VAL A 31 3.41 -5.48 0.59
N THR A 32 2.25 -6.08 0.79
CA THR A 32 1.21 -6.24 -0.24
C THR A 32 0.06 -5.28 0.07
N VAL A 33 -0.45 -4.61 -0.95
CA VAL A 33 -1.60 -3.69 -0.80
C VAL A 33 -2.84 -4.39 -1.35
N VAL A 34 -3.89 -4.42 -0.54
CA VAL A 34 -5.22 -4.92 -0.94
C VAL A 34 -6.21 -3.78 -0.74
N ALA A 35 -6.97 -3.48 -1.79
CA ALA A 35 -8.05 -2.51 -1.72
C ALA A 35 -9.28 -2.99 -2.48
N ALA A 36 -10.46 -2.50 -2.07
CA ALA A 36 -11.72 -2.86 -2.71
C ALA A 36 -11.85 -2.27 -4.12
N GLY A 37 -11.17 -1.16 -4.41
CA GLY A 37 -11.12 -0.60 -5.75
C GLY A 37 -9.88 0.25 -6.03
N ARG A 38 -9.68 0.57 -7.31
CA ARG A 38 -8.66 1.53 -7.76
C ARG A 38 -9.27 2.50 -8.76
N THR A 39 -8.99 3.80 -8.60
CA THR A 39 -9.44 4.81 -9.56
C THR A 39 -8.55 4.83 -10.80
N MET A 40 -9.14 4.97 -11.98
CA MET A 40 -8.41 5.21 -13.22
C MET A 40 -7.83 6.63 -13.21
N ARG A 41 -6.63 6.83 -13.77
CA ARG A 41 -6.21 8.17 -14.19
C ARG A 41 -6.91 8.47 -15.51
N VAL A 42 -7.73 9.51 -15.53
CA VAL A 42 -8.21 10.16 -16.75
C VAL A 42 -7.19 11.16 -17.26
#